data_AF-A0A960DNN9-F1
#
_entry.id   AF-A0A960DNN9-F1
#
_cell.length_a   1.000
_cell.length_b   1.000
_cell.length_c   1.000
_cell.angle_alpha   90.00
_cell.angle_beta   90.00
_cell.angle_gamma   90.00
#
_symmetry.space_group_name_H-M   'P 1'
#
loop_
_entity.id
_entity.type
_entity.pdbx_description
1 polymer ?
#
loop_
_entity_poly.entity_id
_entity_poly.type
_entity_poly.pdbx_seq_one_letter_code
_entity_poly.pdbx_strand_id
1 'polypeptide(L)'
;MLTVGIVLLVVIVLLLFVALRSLHSIGPSEIGLVNKRLARRSLAEGNPVALHGEAGFQARLLMPGLRFKLWPVYGVTKHPWVQVPAGEIGVVIAQVGAPLPIGAKSAVYHEEFGNFSSLEAFLANGGQKGVQRPVLPPGTLVPIHPAAFLVITPHRVYGMPVSAELKALSGGRGGLSPAAFGLAPEQLEVTVIAPRGTTDMVGIVTTLEGEPLPSGDIASRLGGFDDVAAMQGEVVSDAEIIDTLLGSKNTLHNNYQDFQAFVAHGGRIGLQHD
;
A
#
# COMPACT_ATOMS: atom_id res chain seq x y z
N MET A 1 4.23 -1.15 -62.63
CA MET A 1 4.39 0.20 -62.03
C MET A 1 3.20 0.56 -61.13
N LEU A 2 1.96 0.50 -61.62
CA LEU A 2 0.75 0.79 -60.83
C LEU A 2 0.58 -0.11 -59.58
N THR A 3 0.78 -1.42 -59.72
CA THR A 3 0.68 -2.40 -58.62
C THR A 3 1.71 -2.15 -57.52
N VAL A 4 2.95 -1.84 -57.89
CA VAL A 4 4.03 -1.50 -56.95
C VAL A 4 3.70 -0.21 -56.20
N GLY A 5 3.14 0.80 -56.88
CA GLY A 5 2.69 2.04 -56.26
C GLY A 5 1.56 1.84 -55.26
N ILE A 6 0.58 0.99 -55.59
CA ILE A 6 -0.53 0.65 -54.68
C ILE A 6 -0.02 -0.09 -53.44
N VAL A 7 0.85 -1.08 -53.61
CA VAL A 7 1.44 -1.83 -52.48
C VAL A 7 2.22 -0.90 -51.56
N LEU A 8 3.03 0.00 -52.11
CA LEU A 8 3.79 0.97 -51.33
C LEU A 8 2.88 1.92 -50.53
N LEU A 9 1.80 2.42 -51.16
CA LEU A 9 0.83 3.28 -50.50
C LEU A 9 0.14 2.55 -49.33
N VAL A 10 -0.28 1.30 -49.53
CA VAL A 10 -0.90 0.48 -48.47
C VAL A 10 0.06 0.28 -47.29
N VAL A 11 1.34 0.00 -47.57
CA VAL A 11 2.35 -0.13 -46.51
C VAL A 11 2.55 1.18 -45.75
N ILE A 12 2.61 2.33 -46.45
CA ILE A 12 2.75 3.65 -45.81
C ILE A 12 1.54 3.95 -44.93
N VAL A 13 0.32 3.72 -45.42
CA VAL A 13 -0.91 3.93 -44.65
C VAL A 13 -0.94 3.03 -43.41
N LEU A 14 -0.52 1.76 -43.54
CA LEU A 14 -0.43 0.83 -42.41
C LEU A 14 0.61 1.29 -41.38
N LEU A 15 1.80 1.72 -41.82
CA LEU A 15 2.85 2.24 -40.94
C LEU A 15 2.39 3.50 -40.22
N LEU A 16 1.74 4.43 -40.92
CA LEU A 16 1.19 5.65 -40.34
C LEU A 16 0.08 5.33 -39.32
N PHE A 17 -0.80 4.39 -39.65
CA PHE A 17 -1.84 3.91 -38.73
C PHE A 17 -1.24 3.32 -37.45
N VAL A 18 -0.21 2.48 -37.56
CA VAL A 18 0.50 1.92 -36.40
C VAL A 18 1.20 3.02 -35.60
N ALA A 19 1.87 3.97 -36.27
CA ALA A 19 2.56 5.08 -35.60
C ALA A 19 1.58 5.96 -34.81
N LEU A 20 0.45 6.34 -35.41
CA LEU A 20 -0.59 7.12 -34.76
C LEU A 20 -1.22 6.38 -33.57
N ARG A 21 -1.51 5.08 -33.71
CA ARG A 21 -2.03 4.25 -32.61
C ARG A 21 -1.02 4.00 -31.48
N SER A 22 0.28 4.15 -31.77
CA SER A 22 1.36 3.98 -30.80
C SER A 22 1.62 5.23 -29.97
N LEU A 23 0.98 6.35 -30.30
CA LEU A 23 1.06 7.58 -29.56
C LEU A 23 -0.04 7.64 -28.50
N HIS A 24 0.37 7.66 -27.24
CA HIS A 24 -0.53 7.70 -26.09
C HIS A 24 -0.39 9.03 -25.37
N SER A 25 -1.50 9.75 -25.23
CA SER A 25 -1.57 10.94 -24.37
C SER A 25 -2.09 10.52 -23.00
N ILE A 26 -1.26 10.64 -21.96
CA ILE A 26 -1.63 10.34 -20.57
C ILE A 26 -1.99 11.66 -19.88
N GLY A 27 -3.16 11.71 -19.22
CA GLY A 27 -3.64 12.90 -18.53
C GLY A 27 -2.74 13.33 -17.37
N PRO A 28 -2.86 14.58 -16.90
CA PRO A 28 -2.00 15.13 -15.84
C PRO A 28 -2.11 14.41 -14.49
N SER A 29 -3.28 13.83 -14.19
CA SER A 29 -3.56 13.06 -12.97
C SER A 29 -3.72 11.55 -13.25
N GLU A 30 -3.12 11.07 -14.34
CA GLU A 30 -3.19 9.68 -14.76
C GLU A 30 -1.79 9.07 -14.90
N ILE A 31 -1.74 7.75 -14.77
CA ILE A 31 -0.59 6.93 -15.12
C ILE A 31 -1.01 5.93 -16.20
N GLY A 32 -0.12 5.68 -17.15
CA GLY A 32 -0.28 4.62 -18.14
C GLY A 32 0.32 3.31 -17.63
N LEU A 33 -0.51 2.32 -17.35
CA LEU A 33 -0.08 0.95 -17.11
C LEU A 33 0.23 0.29 -18.46
N VAL A 34 1.48 -0.16 -18.63
CA VAL A 34 1.92 -0.82 -19.85
C VAL A 34 1.74 -2.33 -19.71
N ASN A 35 1.06 -2.95 -20.67
CA ASN A 35 0.95 -4.40 -20.79
C ASN A 35 1.67 -4.86 -22.07
N LYS A 36 2.65 -5.75 -21.96
CA LYS A 36 3.34 -6.31 -23.11
C LYS A 36 2.58 -7.56 -23.60
N ARG A 37 2.03 -7.47 -24.81
CA ARG A 37 1.23 -8.53 -25.44
C ARG A 37 2.10 -9.63 -26.07
N LEU A 38 3.25 -9.23 -26.63
CA LEU A 38 4.11 -10.13 -27.40
C LEU A 38 5.47 -10.24 -26.72
N ALA A 39 5.77 -11.39 -26.11
CA ALA A 39 7.09 -11.70 -25.55
C ALA A 39 7.42 -13.19 -25.75
N ARG A 40 8.72 -13.49 -25.90
CA ARG A 40 9.23 -14.87 -26.00
C ARG A 40 9.26 -15.61 -24.66
N ARG A 41 9.10 -14.89 -23.54
CA ARG A 41 9.10 -15.42 -22.17
C ARG A 41 7.75 -15.16 -21.53
N SER A 42 7.15 -16.21 -20.98
CA SER A 42 5.94 -16.14 -20.15
C SER A 42 6.31 -15.74 -18.72
N LEU A 43 5.35 -15.14 -18.01
CA LEU A 43 5.45 -14.91 -16.58
C LEU A 43 5.62 -16.23 -15.82
N ALA A 44 6.39 -16.21 -14.73
CA ALA A 44 6.35 -17.24 -13.72
C ALA A 44 4.94 -17.33 -13.12
N GLU A 45 4.45 -18.56 -12.88
CA GLU A 45 3.09 -18.80 -12.38
C GLU A 45 2.81 -18.01 -11.09
N GLY A 46 1.69 -17.29 -11.05
CA GLY A 46 1.20 -16.60 -9.85
C GLY A 46 1.73 -15.17 -9.60
N ASN A 47 2.52 -14.58 -10.51
CA ASN A 47 2.89 -13.15 -10.43
C ASN A 47 2.22 -12.33 -11.56
N PRO A 48 1.33 -11.37 -11.24
CA PRO A 48 0.65 -10.56 -12.24
C PRO A 48 1.55 -9.51 -12.92
N VAL A 49 2.74 -9.20 -12.39
CA VAL A 49 3.61 -8.13 -12.90
C VAL A 49 4.98 -8.66 -13.35
N ALA A 50 5.36 -8.30 -14.58
CA ALA A 50 6.64 -8.59 -15.22
C ALA A 50 7.71 -7.58 -14.80
N LEU A 51 8.85 -8.10 -14.32
CA LEU A 51 10.00 -7.29 -13.88
C LEU A 51 11.08 -7.16 -14.95
N HIS A 52 11.26 -8.19 -15.78
CA HIS A 52 12.38 -8.28 -16.74
C HIS A 52 11.91 -8.28 -18.21
N GLY A 53 10.85 -7.53 -18.51
CA GLY A 53 10.35 -7.40 -19.90
C GLY A 53 9.63 -8.65 -20.43
N GLU A 54 9.14 -9.49 -19.53
CA GLU A 54 8.28 -10.65 -19.82
C GLU A 54 6.91 -10.20 -20.35
N ALA A 55 6.09 -11.15 -20.83
CA ALA A 55 4.70 -10.86 -21.17
C ALA A 55 3.93 -10.36 -19.93
N GLY A 56 2.94 -9.49 -20.10
CA GLY A 56 2.11 -8.99 -19.00
C GLY A 56 2.40 -7.55 -18.55
N PHE A 57 1.85 -7.17 -17.38
CA PHE A 57 1.97 -5.81 -16.85
C PHE A 57 3.42 -5.49 -16.53
N GLN A 58 3.94 -4.39 -17.05
CA GLN A 58 5.32 -3.98 -16.85
C GLN A 58 5.44 -3.15 -15.57
N ALA A 59 6.52 -3.34 -14.80
CA ALA A 59 6.76 -2.58 -13.57
C ALA A 59 6.85 -1.06 -13.79
N ARG A 60 7.39 -0.63 -14.94
CA ARG A 60 7.54 0.79 -15.27
C ARG A 60 6.25 1.39 -15.84
N LEU A 61 5.74 2.40 -15.15
CA LEU A 61 4.59 3.19 -15.57
C LEU A 61 4.96 4.26 -16.60
N LEU A 62 3.98 4.65 -17.43
CA LEU A 62 4.06 5.85 -18.26
C LEU A 62 3.54 7.05 -17.47
N MET A 63 4.42 8.00 -17.18
CA MET A 63 4.08 9.27 -16.54
C MET A 63 3.26 10.18 -17.47
N PRO A 64 2.53 11.17 -16.92
CA PRO A 64 1.73 12.13 -17.69
C PRO A 64 2.43 12.78 -18.89
N GLY A 65 1.64 13.06 -19.92
CA GLY A 65 2.07 13.69 -21.17
C GLY A 65 2.05 12.74 -22.37
N LEU A 66 2.60 13.22 -23.49
CA LEU A 66 2.68 12.45 -24.72
C LEU A 66 3.79 11.39 -24.60
N ARG A 67 3.45 10.12 -24.84
CA ARG A 67 4.36 8.98 -24.75
C ARG A 67 4.17 8.06 -25.95
N PHE A 68 5.24 7.39 -26.36
CA PHE A 68 5.21 6.46 -27.47
C PHE A 68 5.43 5.02 -26.98
N LYS A 69 4.51 4.12 -27.34
CA LYS A 69 4.64 2.67 -27.17
C LYS A 69 4.02 1.95 -28.36
N LEU A 70 4.77 1.04 -28.96
CA LEU A 70 4.37 0.34 -30.17
C LEU A 70 3.11 -0.53 -29.93
N TRP A 71 1.95 -0.09 -30.45
CA TRP A 71 0.62 -0.67 -30.17
C TRP A 71 0.46 -2.19 -30.46
N PRO A 72 1.04 -2.74 -31.54
CA PRO A 72 0.98 -4.19 -31.77
C PRO A 72 1.67 -5.02 -30.67
N VAL A 73 2.70 -4.46 -30.03
CA VAL A 73 3.51 -5.14 -29.02
C VAL A 73 3.04 -4.81 -27.60
N TYR A 74 2.56 -3.58 -27.38
CA TYR A 74 2.20 -3.04 -26.08
C TYR A 74 0.77 -2.50 -26.07
N GLY A 75 -0.01 -2.87 -25.06
CA GLY A 75 -1.23 -2.17 -24.69
C GLY A 75 -0.95 -1.17 -23.56
N VAL A 76 -1.63 -0.03 -23.58
CA VAL A 76 -1.56 0.96 -22.48
C VAL A 76 -2.97 1.18 -21.96
N THR A 77 -3.18 0.99 -20.66
CA THR A 77 -4.43 1.37 -19.96
C THR A 77 -4.14 2.51 -19.01
N LYS A 78 -5.08 3.44 -18.89
CA LYS A 78 -4.93 4.62 -18.05
C LYS A 78 -5.58 4.37 -16.70
N HIS A 79 -4.89 4.77 -15.64
CA HIS A 79 -5.39 4.70 -14.26
C HIS A 79 -5.15 6.05 -13.58
N PRO A 80 -6.04 6.51 -12.71
CA PRO A 80 -5.82 7.75 -11.98
C PRO A 80 -4.67 7.60 -10.97
N TRP A 81 -4.02 8.71 -10.65
CA TRP A 81 -3.10 8.77 -9.51
C TRP A 81 -3.85 8.47 -8.22
N VAL A 82 -3.15 7.89 -7.25
CA VAL A 82 -3.71 7.69 -5.92
C VAL A 82 -3.75 9.03 -5.24
N GLN A 83 -4.95 9.43 -4.83
CA GLN A 83 -5.20 10.65 -4.09
C GLN A 83 -5.92 10.28 -2.79
N VAL A 84 -5.28 10.60 -1.67
CA VAL A 84 -5.85 10.51 -0.33
C VAL A 84 -6.25 11.94 0.09
N PRO A 85 -7.54 12.24 0.24
CA PRO A 85 -8.02 13.54 0.70
C PRO A 85 -7.47 13.93 2.07
N ALA A 86 -7.65 15.21 2.43
CA ALA A 86 -7.34 15.68 3.77
C ALA A 86 -8.33 15.08 4.79
N GLY A 87 -7.84 14.70 5.97
CA GLY A 87 -8.65 14.03 6.99
C GLY A 87 -8.90 12.54 6.76
N GLU A 88 -8.35 11.96 5.69
CA GLU A 88 -8.49 10.54 5.35
C GLU A 88 -7.12 9.85 5.30
N ILE A 89 -7.10 8.54 5.48
CA ILE A 89 -5.91 7.68 5.30
C ILE A 89 -6.13 6.69 4.16
N GLY A 90 -5.03 6.27 3.52
CA GLY A 90 -5.06 5.25 2.48
C GLY A 90 -4.45 3.93 2.95
N VAL A 91 -5.23 2.86 3.02
CA VAL A 91 -4.69 1.52 3.32
C VAL A 91 -4.13 0.90 2.05
N VAL A 92 -2.89 0.42 2.11
CA VAL A 92 -2.20 -0.18 0.95
C VAL A 92 -2.22 -1.70 1.08
N ILE A 93 -2.65 -2.39 0.02
CA ILE A 93 -2.60 -3.85 -0.11
C ILE A 93 -1.73 -4.20 -1.31
N ALA A 94 -0.64 -4.92 -1.10
CA ALA A 94 0.20 -5.43 -2.17
C ALA A 94 -0.38 -6.74 -2.74
N GLN A 95 -0.54 -6.80 -4.06
CA GLN A 95 -0.93 -7.99 -4.82
C GLN A 95 0.29 -8.80 -5.29
N VAL A 96 1.50 -8.25 -5.13
CA VAL A 96 2.79 -8.81 -5.57
C VAL A 96 3.79 -8.82 -4.41
N GLY A 97 4.87 -9.60 -4.56
CA GLY A 97 5.89 -9.77 -3.52
C GLY A 97 5.95 -11.19 -2.96
N ALA A 98 6.79 -11.36 -1.95
CA ALA A 98 6.91 -12.60 -1.19
C ALA A 98 5.61 -12.90 -0.40
N PRO A 99 5.30 -14.17 -0.10
CA PRO A 99 4.21 -14.48 0.82
C PRO A 99 4.48 -13.91 2.21
N LEU A 100 3.41 -13.61 2.95
CA LEU A 100 3.52 -13.21 4.35
C LEU A 100 4.09 -14.37 5.19
N PRO A 101 4.92 -14.06 6.20
CA PRO A 101 5.30 -15.05 7.20
C PRO A 101 4.08 -15.69 7.86
N ILE A 102 4.20 -16.96 8.25
CA ILE A 102 3.13 -17.66 8.96
C ILE A 102 2.84 -16.92 10.28
N GLY A 103 1.57 -16.63 10.53
CA GLY A 103 1.10 -15.94 11.73
C GLY A 103 1.08 -14.41 11.63
N ALA A 104 1.71 -13.81 10.61
CA ALA A 104 1.64 -12.37 10.36
C ALA A 104 0.34 -11.97 9.66
N LYS A 105 -0.26 -10.84 10.04
CA LYS A 105 -1.47 -10.27 9.40
C LYS A 105 -1.14 -9.09 8.47
N SER A 106 0.02 -8.47 8.65
CA SER A 106 0.52 -7.36 7.86
C SER A 106 1.98 -7.55 7.46
N ALA A 107 2.32 -7.02 6.29
CA ALA A 107 3.65 -7.07 5.70
C ALA A 107 4.63 -6.18 6.46
N VAL A 108 5.86 -6.67 6.62
CA VAL A 108 6.95 -5.90 7.21
C VAL A 108 7.28 -4.71 6.31
N TYR A 109 7.42 -3.53 6.91
CA TYR A 109 7.81 -2.32 6.21
C TYR A 109 9.32 -2.09 6.27
N HIS A 110 9.86 -1.60 5.17
CA HIS A 110 11.23 -1.13 5.00
C HIS A 110 11.20 0.30 4.46
N GLU A 111 12.09 1.17 4.93
CA GLU A 111 12.08 2.60 4.57
C GLU A 111 12.25 2.84 3.07
N GLU A 112 12.93 1.94 2.37
CA GLU A 112 13.15 1.97 0.92
C GLU A 112 11.85 1.87 0.12
N PHE A 113 10.76 1.40 0.73
CA PHE A 113 9.44 1.35 0.08
C PHE A 113 8.82 2.75 -0.06
N GLY A 114 9.13 3.67 0.86
CA GLY A 114 8.51 5.00 0.93
C GLY A 114 7.00 4.94 0.78
N ASN A 115 6.46 5.70 -0.19
CA ASN A 115 5.02 5.73 -0.50
C ASN A 115 4.58 4.71 -1.58
N PHE A 116 5.33 3.60 -1.74
CA PHE A 116 5.04 2.53 -2.71
C PHE A 116 4.99 3.00 -4.18
N SER A 117 5.67 4.11 -4.49
CA SER A 117 5.69 4.71 -5.84
C SER A 117 6.59 3.94 -6.82
N SER A 118 7.58 3.21 -6.31
CA SER A 118 8.50 2.39 -7.09
C SER A 118 8.28 0.91 -6.81
N LEU A 119 7.65 0.21 -7.76
CA LEU A 119 7.46 -1.23 -7.66
C LEU A 119 8.80 -1.99 -7.69
N GLU A 120 9.78 -1.49 -8.46
CA GLU A 120 11.10 -2.10 -8.55
C GLU A 120 11.81 -2.05 -7.19
N ALA A 121 11.78 -0.90 -6.50
CA ALA A 121 12.36 -0.76 -5.16
C ALA A 121 11.63 -1.64 -4.13
N PHE A 122 10.29 -1.71 -4.21
CA PHE A 122 9.50 -2.57 -3.33
C PHE A 122 9.89 -4.05 -3.44
N LEU A 123 9.99 -4.56 -4.68
CA LEU A 123 10.32 -5.97 -4.89
C LEU A 123 11.80 -6.29 -4.66
N ALA A 124 12.71 -5.37 -5.00
CA ALA A 124 14.13 -5.54 -4.76
C ALA A 124 14.47 -5.63 -3.26
N ASN A 125 13.71 -4.94 -2.41
CA ASN A 125 13.90 -4.92 -0.95
C ASN A 125 12.95 -5.89 -0.21
N GLY A 126 12.53 -6.97 -0.86
CA GLY A 126 11.80 -8.05 -0.19
C GLY A 126 10.35 -7.76 0.14
N GLY A 127 9.70 -6.85 -0.59
CA GLY A 127 8.29 -6.52 -0.42
C GLY A 127 7.38 -7.74 -0.40
N GLN A 128 6.37 -7.73 0.48
CA GLN A 128 5.49 -8.85 0.76
C GLN A 128 4.06 -8.57 0.31
N LYS A 129 3.36 -9.62 -0.14
CA LYS A 129 1.93 -9.57 -0.50
C LYS A 129 1.07 -9.29 0.73
N GLY A 130 -0.12 -8.73 0.54
CA GLY A 130 -1.10 -8.48 1.60
C GLY A 130 -1.08 -7.05 2.12
N VAL A 131 -1.74 -6.84 3.27
CA VAL A 131 -1.90 -5.52 3.90
C VAL A 131 -0.54 -5.00 4.35
N GLN A 132 -0.20 -3.77 3.98
CA GLN A 132 1.03 -3.11 4.41
C GLN A 132 0.80 -2.37 5.73
N ARG A 133 1.81 -2.35 6.62
CA ARG A 133 1.73 -1.67 7.92
C ARG A 133 1.56 -0.16 7.83
N PRO A 134 2.31 0.58 7.00
CA PRO A 134 2.12 2.01 6.87
C PRO A 134 0.88 2.30 6.03
N VAL A 135 0.17 3.33 6.44
CA VAL A 135 -0.92 3.93 5.67
C VAL A 135 -0.40 5.15 4.92
N LEU A 136 -1.01 5.46 3.79
CA LEU A 136 -0.75 6.72 3.10
C LEU A 136 -1.36 7.88 3.91
N PRO A 137 -0.57 8.92 4.23
CA PRO A 137 -1.05 10.02 5.04
C PRO A 137 -2.06 10.91 4.28
N PRO A 138 -2.83 11.74 5.00
CA PRO A 138 -3.75 12.69 4.38
C PRO A 138 -3.05 13.63 3.41
N GLY A 139 -3.71 13.95 2.30
CA GLY A 139 -3.14 14.80 1.25
C GLY A 139 -2.12 14.11 0.33
N THR A 140 -1.92 12.80 0.47
CA THR A 140 -1.04 12.04 -0.41
C THR A 140 -1.53 12.06 -1.85
N LEU A 141 -0.64 12.43 -2.77
CA LEU A 141 -0.86 12.38 -4.21
C LEU A 141 0.34 11.72 -4.90
N VAL A 142 0.22 10.43 -5.24
CA VAL A 142 1.35 9.65 -5.76
C VAL A 142 0.94 8.68 -6.88
N PRO A 143 1.81 8.45 -7.88
CA PRO A 143 1.63 7.41 -8.87
C PRO A 143 1.99 6.05 -8.25
N ILE A 144 0.98 5.22 -7.95
CA ILE A 144 1.15 3.85 -7.45
C ILE A 144 0.79 2.85 -8.54
N HIS A 145 1.55 1.76 -8.62
CA HIS A 145 1.37 0.77 -9.68
C HIS A 145 0.04 -0.03 -9.55
N PRO A 146 -0.93 0.14 -10.46
CA PRO A 146 -2.31 -0.30 -10.25
C PRO A 146 -2.50 -1.82 -10.28
N ALA A 147 -1.62 -2.57 -10.97
CA ALA A 147 -1.68 -4.03 -10.96
C ALA A 147 -0.86 -4.67 -9.81
N ALA A 148 -0.08 -3.86 -9.08
CA ALA A 148 0.76 -4.35 -7.99
C ALA A 148 0.18 -4.00 -6.62
N PHE A 149 -0.51 -2.88 -6.52
CA PHE A 149 -1.07 -2.40 -5.27
C PHE A 149 -2.55 -2.04 -5.45
N LEU A 150 -3.32 -2.26 -4.40
CA LEU A 150 -4.63 -1.68 -4.21
C LEU A 150 -4.51 -0.65 -3.10
N VAL A 151 -5.07 0.54 -3.31
CA VAL A 151 -5.13 1.57 -2.26
C VAL A 151 -6.59 1.83 -1.93
N ILE A 152 -6.98 1.57 -0.69
CA ILE A 152 -8.33 1.71 -0.20
C ILE A 152 -8.44 3.06 0.50
N THR A 153 -9.34 3.92 0.00
CA THR A 153 -9.74 5.17 0.66
C THR A 153 -11.25 5.12 0.98
N PRO A 154 -11.79 5.97 1.86
CA PRO A 154 -13.20 5.96 2.27
C PRO A 154 -14.20 5.88 1.10
N HIS A 155 -13.89 6.55 -0.01
CA HIS A 155 -14.82 6.72 -1.13
C HIS A 155 -14.55 5.78 -2.32
N ARG A 156 -13.36 5.19 -2.43
CA ARG A 156 -12.99 4.37 -3.60
C ARG A 156 -11.76 3.50 -3.32
N VAL A 157 -11.63 2.46 -4.13
CA VAL A 157 -10.41 1.65 -4.21
C VAL A 157 -9.66 1.99 -5.50
N TYR A 158 -8.39 2.36 -5.38
CA TYR A 158 -7.48 2.54 -6.50
C TYR A 158 -6.76 1.23 -6.83
N GLY A 159 -6.40 1.08 -8.10
CA GLY A 159 -5.76 -0.12 -8.61
C GLY A 159 -6.74 -1.06 -9.30
N MET A 160 -6.21 -2.17 -9.77
CA MET A 160 -6.93 -3.17 -10.56
C MET A 160 -6.73 -4.55 -9.94
N PRO A 161 -7.81 -5.27 -9.63
CA PRO A 161 -7.70 -6.60 -9.06
C PRO A 161 -7.12 -7.57 -10.07
N VAL A 162 -6.10 -8.33 -9.65
CA VAL A 162 -5.43 -9.31 -10.52
C VAL A 162 -5.90 -10.74 -10.24
N SER A 163 -6.28 -11.05 -9.00
CA SER A 163 -6.81 -12.37 -8.61
C SER A 163 -8.26 -12.56 -9.09
N ALA A 164 -8.64 -13.82 -9.34
CA ALA A 164 -10.00 -14.15 -9.76
C ALA A 164 -11.05 -13.79 -8.69
N GLU A 165 -10.70 -13.99 -7.42
CA GLU A 165 -11.53 -13.66 -6.26
C GLU A 165 -11.84 -12.15 -6.19
N LEU A 166 -10.81 -11.30 -6.24
CA LEU A 166 -11.01 -9.84 -6.21
C LEU A 166 -11.72 -9.33 -7.47
N LYS A 167 -11.52 -9.99 -8.62
CA LYS A 167 -12.28 -9.69 -9.84
C LYS A 167 -13.76 -10.03 -9.68
N ALA A 168 -14.11 -11.14 -9.03
CA ALA A 168 -15.49 -11.50 -8.73
C ALA A 168 -16.14 -10.46 -7.80
N LEU A 169 -15.41 -9.98 -6.78
CA LEU A 169 -15.85 -8.90 -5.89
C LEU A 169 -16.05 -7.56 -6.64
N SER A 170 -15.27 -7.31 -7.69
CA SER A 170 -15.40 -6.11 -8.53
C SER A 170 -16.52 -6.17 -9.58
N GLY A 171 -17.20 -7.30 -9.74
CA GLY A 171 -18.15 -7.55 -10.85
C GLY A 171 -19.45 -6.73 -10.82
N GLY A 172 -19.71 -5.98 -9.74
CA GLY A 172 -20.82 -5.01 -9.67
C GLY A 172 -20.52 -3.72 -10.45
N ARG A 173 -21.56 -2.98 -10.86
CA ARG A 173 -21.47 -1.72 -11.63
C ARG A 173 -20.64 -0.59 -10.97
N GLY A 174 -20.15 -0.77 -9.75
CA GLY A 174 -19.44 0.24 -8.96
C GLY A 174 -17.94 -0.03 -8.69
N GLY A 175 -17.37 -1.12 -9.20
CA GLY A 175 -15.97 -1.49 -8.88
C GLY A 175 -15.77 -1.96 -7.44
N LEU A 176 -14.52 -1.98 -6.96
CA LEU A 176 -14.20 -2.35 -5.58
C LEU A 176 -14.51 -1.20 -4.62
N SER A 177 -15.19 -1.52 -3.52
CA SER A 177 -15.44 -0.61 -2.40
C SER A 177 -14.63 -1.05 -1.16
N PRO A 178 -14.42 -0.16 -0.17
CA PRO A 178 -13.78 -0.53 1.09
C PRO A 178 -14.48 -1.70 1.81
N ALA A 179 -15.81 -1.76 1.71
CA ALA A 179 -16.60 -2.84 2.30
C ALA A 179 -16.24 -4.24 1.76
N ALA A 180 -15.73 -4.34 0.52
CA ALA A 180 -15.25 -5.61 -0.03
C ALA A 180 -14.01 -6.15 0.73
N PHE A 181 -13.35 -5.30 1.51
CA PHE A 181 -12.22 -5.63 2.37
C PHE A 181 -12.58 -5.63 3.86
N GLY A 182 -13.87 -5.56 4.19
CA GLY A 182 -14.35 -5.49 5.57
C GLY A 182 -14.08 -4.16 6.26
N LEU A 183 -13.82 -3.10 5.49
CA LEU A 183 -13.56 -1.76 6.02
C LEU A 183 -14.80 -0.87 5.87
N ALA A 184 -15.22 -0.26 6.96
CA ALA A 184 -16.20 0.83 6.94
C ALA A 184 -15.48 2.15 6.61
N PRO A 185 -16.09 3.06 5.83
CA PRO A 185 -15.45 4.32 5.44
C PRO A 185 -14.93 5.14 6.63
N GLU A 186 -15.63 5.11 7.76
CA GLU A 186 -15.29 5.86 8.98
C GLU A 186 -13.99 5.35 9.61
N GLN A 187 -13.59 4.10 9.35
CA GLN A 187 -12.32 3.53 9.82
C GLN A 187 -11.10 4.07 9.06
N LEU A 188 -11.35 4.74 7.94
CA LEU A 188 -10.32 5.34 7.07
C LEU A 188 -10.25 6.86 7.24
N GLU A 189 -10.96 7.42 8.22
CA GLU A 189 -10.86 8.82 8.63
C GLU A 189 -9.79 8.97 9.73
N VAL A 190 -9.10 10.11 9.73
CA VAL A 190 -8.13 10.44 10.77
C VAL A 190 -8.87 10.63 12.09
N THR A 191 -8.57 9.78 13.06
CA THR A 191 -9.13 9.88 14.40
C THR A 191 -8.35 10.92 15.21
N VAL A 192 -9.07 11.91 15.74
CA VAL A 192 -8.51 12.93 16.63
C VAL A 192 -9.04 12.71 18.04
N ILE A 193 -8.14 12.42 18.97
CA ILE A 193 -8.44 12.36 20.40
C ILE A 193 -8.18 13.74 20.98
N ALA A 194 -9.26 14.47 21.30
CA ALA A 194 -9.19 15.81 21.88
C ALA A 194 -10.34 15.99 22.89
N PRO A 195 -10.20 16.91 23.87
CA PRO A 195 -11.26 17.19 24.83
C PRO A 195 -12.59 17.57 24.16
N ARG A 196 -13.70 17.08 24.71
CA ARG A 196 -15.05 17.41 24.26
C ARG A 196 -15.73 18.28 25.32
N GLY A 197 -15.68 19.59 25.11
CA GLY A 197 -16.18 20.57 26.08
C GLY A 197 -15.30 20.57 27.32
N THR A 198 -15.86 20.17 28.46
CA THR A 198 -15.14 20.05 29.74
C THR A 198 -14.68 18.62 30.04
N THR A 199 -14.88 17.69 29.12
CA THR A 199 -14.57 16.27 29.31
C THR A 199 -13.32 15.90 28.54
N ASP A 200 -12.29 15.46 29.26
CA ASP A 200 -11.09 14.88 28.65
C ASP A 200 -11.42 13.52 28.02
N MET A 201 -10.75 13.21 26.92
CA MET A 201 -10.96 12.00 26.16
C MET A 201 -9.71 11.13 26.21
N VAL A 202 -9.90 9.82 26.39
CA VAL A 202 -8.82 8.82 26.35
C VAL A 202 -9.01 7.93 25.13
N GLY A 203 -7.93 7.73 24.37
CA GLY A 203 -7.90 6.78 23.27
C GLY A 203 -7.58 5.38 23.77
N ILE A 204 -8.30 4.38 23.29
CA ILE A 204 -8.02 2.97 23.54
C ILE A 204 -7.53 2.34 22.25
N VAL A 205 -6.29 1.84 22.24
CA VAL A 205 -5.70 1.19 21.07
C VAL A 205 -5.66 -0.31 21.30
N THR A 206 -6.27 -1.06 20.39
CA THR A 206 -6.17 -2.52 20.33
C THR A 206 -5.42 -2.92 19.07
N THR A 207 -4.32 -3.63 19.22
CA THR A 207 -3.52 -4.11 18.10
C THR A 207 -3.90 -5.55 17.76
N LEU A 208 -3.83 -5.89 16.48
CA LEU A 208 -4.13 -7.24 15.99
C LEU A 208 -2.87 -8.00 15.55
N GLU A 209 -1.70 -7.39 15.71
CA GLU A 209 -0.38 -7.90 15.32
C GLU A 209 0.54 -7.93 16.55
N GLY A 210 1.59 -8.75 16.49
CA GLY A 210 2.58 -8.90 17.56
C GLY A 210 2.47 -10.25 18.25
N GLU A 211 3.42 -10.51 19.16
CA GLU A 211 3.39 -11.72 19.99
C GLU A 211 2.19 -11.69 20.95
N PRO A 212 1.67 -12.87 21.34
CA PRO A 212 0.61 -12.96 22.35
C PRO A 212 1.03 -12.30 23.67
N LEU A 213 0.03 -11.77 24.38
CA LEU A 213 0.21 -11.36 25.76
C LEU A 213 0.64 -12.56 26.61
N PRO A 214 1.56 -12.37 27.58
CA PRO A 214 1.86 -13.37 28.59
C PRO A 214 0.59 -13.78 29.36
N SER A 215 0.59 -15.00 29.88
CA SER A 215 -0.52 -15.48 30.69
C SER A 215 -0.69 -14.61 31.94
N GLY A 216 -1.87 -14.00 32.09
CA GLY A 216 -2.20 -13.13 33.21
C GLY A 216 -2.26 -11.64 32.85
N ASP A 217 -1.72 -11.24 31.70
CA ASP A 217 -1.71 -9.85 31.26
C ASP A 217 -2.99 -9.50 30.50
N ILE A 218 -3.57 -8.34 30.83
CA ILE A 218 -4.80 -7.80 30.18
C ILE A 218 -4.45 -6.76 29.11
N ALA A 219 -3.34 -6.03 29.30
CA ALA A 219 -2.83 -5.02 28.38
C ALA A 219 -1.31 -5.12 28.27
N SER A 220 -0.79 -4.77 27.10
CA SER A 220 0.65 -4.70 26.83
C SER A 220 1.19 -3.30 27.11
N ARG A 221 2.35 -3.24 27.77
CA ARG A 221 3.20 -2.06 27.91
C ARG A 221 4.54 -2.37 27.25
N LEU A 222 5.05 -1.46 26.43
CA LEU A 222 6.33 -1.67 25.74
C LEU A 222 7.47 -1.82 26.75
N GLY A 223 8.27 -2.88 26.63
CA GLY A 223 9.28 -3.24 27.62
C GLY A 223 8.72 -3.68 28.98
N GLY A 224 7.43 -4.02 29.07
CA GLY A 224 6.80 -4.53 30.29
C GLY A 224 6.93 -3.56 31.46
N PHE A 225 7.42 -4.07 32.59
CA PHE A 225 7.69 -3.33 33.82
C PHE A 225 9.18 -3.40 34.20
N ASP A 226 10.06 -3.68 33.23
CA ASP A 226 11.49 -3.85 33.47
C ASP A 226 12.14 -2.54 33.97
N ASP A 227 11.64 -1.40 33.49
CA ASP A 227 12.03 -0.06 33.95
C ASP A 227 11.69 0.17 35.44
N VAL A 228 10.52 -0.26 35.87
CA VAL A 228 10.07 -0.17 37.28
C VAL A 228 10.83 -1.15 38.15
N ALA A 229 11.08 -2.37 37.66
CA ALA A 229 11.88 -3.36 38.37
C ALA A 229 13.32 -2.87 38.60
N ALA A 230 13.92 -2.17 37.64
CA ALA A 230 15.24 -1.58 37.78
C ALA A 230 15.28 -0.48 38.87
N MET A 231 14.19 0.30 39.02
CA MET A 231 14.10 1.36 40.03
C MET A 231 13.96 0.85 41.47
N GLN A 232 13.56 -0.41 41.69
CA GLN A 232 13.43 -0.99 43.03
C GLN A 232 14.77 -1.17 43.77
N GLY A 233 15.91 -1.11 43.05
CA GLY A 233 17.25 -1.18 43.62
C GLY A 233 17.88 0.17 43.99
N GLU A 234 17.24 1.28 43.62
CA GLU A 234 17.72 2.64 43.82
C GLU A 234 16.86 3.38 44.87
N VAL A 235 17.40 4.42 45.52
CA VAL A 235 16.62 5.26 46.46
C VAL A 235 15.76 6.22 45.65
N VAL A 236 14.70 5.69 45.03
CA VAL A 236 13.73 6.42 44.22
C VAL A 236 12.45 6.59 45.04
N SER A 237 11.80 7.74 44.92
CA SER A 237 10.54 7.99 45.63
C SER A 237 9.37 7.23 45.00
N ASP A 238 8.38 6.86 45.80
CA ASP A 238 7.15 6.21 45.30
C ASP A 238 6.44 7.06 44.22
N ALA A 239 6.56 8.39 44.31
CA ALA A 239 6.00 9.32 43.32
C ALA A 239 6.66 9.18 41.94
N GLU A 240 7.99 9.01 41.88
CA GLU A 240 8.73 8.83 40.62
C GLU A 240 8.46 7.46 39.99
N ILE A 241 8.24 6.42 40.80
CA ILE A 241 7.82 5.10 40.32
C ILE A 241 6.43 5.18 39.69
N ILE A 242 5.49 5.88 40.34
CA ILE A 242 4.13 6.08 39.81
C ILE A 242 4.17 6.89 38.50
N ASP A 243 4.98 7.95 38.43
CA ASP A 243 5.12 8.75 37.22
C ASP A 243 5.70 7.92 36.05
N THR A 244 6.67 7.04 36.33
CA THR A 244 7.24 6.13 35.32
C THR A 244 6.21 5.09 34.86
N LEU A 245 5.38 4.57 35.76
CA LEU A 245 4.31 3.62 35.44
C LEU A 245 3.24 4.24 34.54
N LEU A 246 2.87 5.49 34.81
CA LEU A 246 1.86 6.25 34.07
C LEU A 246 2.43 7.02 32.87
N GLY A 247 3.75 7.07 32.74
CA GLY A 247 4.44 7.78 31.67
C GLY A 247 4.32 7.06 30.34
N SER A 248 4.06 7.85 29.28
CA SER A 248 3.89 7.31 27.94
C SER A 248 5.21 7.05 27.22
N LYS A 249 5.30 5.94 26.50
CA LYS A 249 6.42 5.58 25.60
C LYS A 249 6.12 5.94 24.15
N ASN A 250 5.25 6.93 23.95
CA ASN A 250 4.83 7.43 22.64
C ASN A 250 5.98 7.83 21.71
N THR A 251 7.15 8.16 22.25
CA THR A 251 8.36 8.48 21.49
C THR A 251 8.90 7.29 20.67
N LEU A 252 8.61 6.05 21.06
CA LEU A 252 9.11 4.84 20.38
C LEU A 252 8.36 4.52 19.08
N HIS A 253 7.13 5.00 18.92
CA HIS A 253 6.25 4.67 17.78
C HIS A 253 5.38 5.82 17.29
N ASN A 254 5.63 7.03 17.77
CA ASN A 254 4.90 8.24 17.40
C ASN A 254 3.36 8.10 17.54
N ASN A 255 2.89 7.76 18.75
CA ASN A 255 1.45 7.58 19.03
C ASN A 255 0.77 6.56 18.07
N TYR A 256 1.38 5.40 17.89
CA TYR A 256 0.94 4.33 16.98
C TYR A 256 0.88 4.70 15.48
N GLN A 257 1.36 5.89 15.08
CA GLN A 257 1.46 6.25 13.66
C GLN A 257 2.56 5.46 12.95
N ASP A 258 3.64 5.13 13.66
CA ASP A 258 4.66 4.20 13.17
C ASP A 258 4.42 2.80 13.74
N PHE A 259 3.53 2.06 13.07
CA PHE A 259 3.19 0.71 13.47
C PHE A 259 4.36 -0.28 13.31
N GLN A 260 5.30 0.00 12.39
CA GLN A 260 6.49 -0.83 12.23
C GLN A 260 7.42 -0.66 13.44
N ALA A 261 7.64 0.56 13.89
CA ALA A 261 8.41 0.85 15.09
C ALA A 261 7.75 0.27 16.35
N PHE A 262 6.42 0.34 16.47
CA PHE A 262 5.69 -0.30 17.58
C PHE A 262 6.00 -1.80 17.68
N VAL A 263 5.87 -2.54 16.57
CA VAL A 263 6.16 -3.99 16.56
C VAL A 263 7.66 -4.26 16.81
N ALA A 264 8.55 -3.43 16.27
CA ALA A 264 10.00 -3.58 16.45
C ALA A 264 10.44 -3.40 17.92
N HIS A 265 9.74 -2.56 18.69
CA HIS A 265 10.00 -2.36 20.12
C HIS A 265 9.29 -3.38 21.03
N GLY A 266 8.78 -4.49 20.48
CA GLY A 266 8.13 -5.54 21.24
C GLY A 266 6.64 -5.34 21.46
N GLY A 267 5.99 -4.54 20.59
CA GLY A 267 4.54 -4.40 20.57
C GLY A 267 3.83 -5.76 20.44
N ARG A 268 2.85 -6.00 21.32
CA ARG A 268 2.10 -7.26 21.39
C ARG A 268 0.70 -7.09 20.83
N ILE A 269 0.05 -8.21 20.55
CA ILE A 269 -1.38 -8.23 20.20
C ILE A 269 -2.25 -7.91 21.42
N GLY A 270 -3.38 -7.23 21.23
CA GLY A 270 -4.35 -6.95 22.29
C GLY A 270 -4.39 -5.48 22.69
N LEU A 271 -4.95 -5.21 23.87
CA LEU A 271 -5.05 -3.86 24.41
C LEU A 271 -3.66 -3.30 24.71
N GLN A 272 -3.38 -2.09 24.26
CA GLN A 272 -2.14 -1.39 24.58
C GLN A 272 -2.38 -0.37 25.66
N HIS A 273 -1.45 -0.32 26.60
CA HIS A 273 -1.35 0.70 27.63
C HIS A 273 -0.01 1.40 27.44
N ASP A 274 -0.10 2.60 26.91
CA ASP A 274 0.98 3.57 26.75
C ASP A 274 0.47 4.97 27.08
#